data_AF-A0A946ML56-F1
#
_entry.id   AF-A0A946ML56-F1
#
_cell.length_a   1.000
_cell.length_b   1.000
_cell.length_c   1.000
_cell.angle_alpha   90.00
_cell.angle_beta   90.00
_cell.angle_gamma   90.00
#
_symmetry.space_group_name_H-M   'P 1'
#
loop_
_entity.id
_entity.type
_entity.pdbx_description
1 polymer ?
#
loop_
_entity_poly.entity_id
_entity_poly.type
_entity_poly.pdbx_seq_one_letter_code
_entity_poly.pdbx_strand_id
1 'polypeptide(L)'
;MNEHKVNKTIEQINKKIAKGQAVVVTAEEIVDIAKKEGVVEAAKKIDVVTTGTFAPMCSSGAFINIGQSKPLVRTTKTWINNVQAYSGVAAVDCYLGATQTCEDDPLNKRHPGEFNYGGGHVIQDLVAGKQVHIRAQSYGTDCYPNREIEKLVTLKELPNAMLCNPRNAYQNYNCAINKSDKTKYTYMGTLKQGMGNANYSSAG
;
A
#
# COMPACT_ATOMS: atom_id res chain seq x y z
N MET A 1 16.24 -1.26 34.63
CA MET A 1 16.54 -0.73 33.29
C MET A 1 16.98 -1.92 32.45
N ASN A 2 16.16 -2.42 31.54
CA ASN A 2 16.46 -3.70 30.87
C ASN A 2 17.52 -3.58 29.76
N GLU A 3 18.57 -4.40 29.90
CA GLU A 3 19.01 -5.47 28.97
C GLU A 3 19.35 -5.16 27.50
N HIS A 4 19.86 -3.98 27.18
CA HIS A 4 20.46 -3.76 25.86
C HIS A 4 21.95 -3.42 25.97
N LYS A 5 22.79 -4.02 25.09
CA LYS A 5 24.24 -3.82 25.04
C LYS A 5 24.64 -2.36 24.74
N VAL A 6 23.71 -1.56 24.21
CA VAL A 6 23.86 -0.14 23.93
C VAL A 6 22.56 0.55 24.34
N ASN A 7 22.68 1.65 25.11
CA ASN A 7 21.53 2.46 25.53
C ASN A 7 21.81 3.92 25.19
N LYS A 8 20.89 4.55 24.46
CA LYS A 8 20.87 5.98 24.17
C LYS A 8 19.51 6.53 24.58
N THR A 9 19.50 7.67 25.26
CA THR A 9 18.23 8.33 25.63
C THR A 9 17.79 9.30 24.54
N ILE A 10 16.49 9.57 24.46
CA ILE A 10 15.92 10.57 23.54
C ILE A 10 16.57 11.94 23.78
N GLU A 11 16.78 12.32 25.04
CA GLU A 11 17.44 13.58 25.40
C GLU A 11 18.89 13.67 24.90
N GLN A 12 19.65 12.57 24.96
CA GLN A 12 21.01 12.52 24.40
C GLN A 12 21.00 12.70 22.89
N ILE A 13 20.09 12.01 22.20
CA ILE A 13 19.94 12.12 20.74
C ILE A 13 19.53 13.54 20.34
N ASN A 14 18.53 14.13 21.03
CA ASN A 14 18.08 15.51 20.77
C ASN A 14 19.21 16.54 20.95
N LYS A 15 20.07 16.37 21.98
CA LYS A 15 21.25 17.21 22.17
C LYS A 15 22.25 17.10 21.02
N LYS A 16 22.47 15.90 20.48
CA LYS A 16 23.34 15.71 19.31
C LYS A 16 22.75 16.35 18.06
N ILE A 17 21.44 16.18 17.84
CA ILE A 17 20.74 16.81 16.70
C ILE A 17 20.88 18.33 16.77
N ALA A 18 20.60 18.95 17.92
CA ALA A 18 20.71 20.40 18.11
C ALA A 18 22.14 20.94 17.89
N LYS A 19 23.16 20.11 18.10
CA LYS A 19 24.57 20.43 17.86
C LYS A 19 25.07 20.09 16.44
N GLY A 20 24.24 19.50 15.59
CA GLY A 20 24.65 19.01 14.28
C GLY A 20 25.62 17.82 14.32
N GLN A 21 25.60 17.04 15.42
CA GLN A 21 26.52 15.93 15.68
C GLN A 21 25.86 14.56 15.61
N ALA A 22 24.57 14.50 15.29
CA ALA A 22 23.86 13.23 15.19
C ALA A 22 24.27 12.49 13.91
N VAL A 23 24.61 11.21 14.05
CA VAL A 23 24.81 10.33 12.89
C VAL A 23 23.46 9.79 12.45
N VAL A 24 23.02 10.22 11.27
CA VAL A 24 21.73 9.86 10.67
C VAL A 24 21.99 9.01 9.44
N VAL A 25 21.31 7.87 9.34
CA VAL A 25 21.38 6.97 8.17
C VAL A 25 19.98 6.56 7.74
N THR A 26 19.84 6.10 6.52
CA THR A 26 18.60 5.51 6.01
C THR A 26 18.41 4.06 6.43
N ALA A 27 17.18 3.56 6.30
CA ALA A 27 16.85 2.15 6.53
C ALA A 27 17.54 1.19 5.56
N GLU A 28 17.99 1.65 4.39
CA GLU A 28 18.80 0.86 3.47
C GLU A 28 20.26 0.79 3.93
N GLU A 29 20.84 1.94 4.28
CA GLU A 29 22.25 2.03 4.74
C GLU A 29 22.51 1.26 6.03
N ILE A 30 21.57 1.27 6.98
CA ILE A 30 21.74 0.56 8.26
C ILE A 30 21.92 -0.95 8.06
N VAL A 31 21.29 -1.54 7.04
CA VAL A 31 21.40 -2.98 6.75
C VAL A 31 22.84 -3.33 6.40
N ASP A 32 23.49 -2.53 5.57
CA ASP A 32 24.86 -2.78 5.14
C ASP A 32 25.87 -2.46 6.25
N ILE A 33 25.64 -1.39 7.03
CA ILE A 33 26.48 -1.06 8.19
C ILE A 33 26.42 -2.19 9.23
N ALA A 34 25.22 -2.70 9.54
CA ALA A 34 25.04 -3.78 10.48
C ALA A 34 25.70 -5.09 10.02
N LYS A 35 25.67 -5.39 8.71
CA LYS A 35 26.38 -6.55 8.13
C LYS A 35 27.91 -6.41 8.24
N LYS A 36 28.44 -5.22 8.00
CA LYS A 36 29.89 -4.97 7.96
C LYS A 36 30.50 -4.84 9.36
N GLU A 37 29.82 -4.16 10.27
CA GLU A 37 30.37 -3.75 11.57
C GLU A 37 29.75 -4.50 12.76
N GLY A 38 28.62 -5.17 12.54
CA GLY A 38 27.83 -5.81 13.58
C GLY A 38 26.82 -4.87 14.23
N VAL A 39 25.67 -5.43 14.64
CA VAL A 39 24.53 -4.67 15.18
C VAL A 39 24.85 -3.84 16.43
N VAL A 40 25.79 -4.30 17.27
CA VAL A 40 26.16 -3.59 18.50
C VAL A 40 27.01 -2.35 18.18
N GLU A 41 27.98 -2.46 17.27
CA GLU A 41 28.81 -1.32 16.88
C GLU A 41 28.02 -0.30 16.05
N ALA A 42 27.17 -0.78 15.14
CA ALA A 42 26.23 0.06 14.42
C ALA A 42 25.35 0.88 15.39
N ALA A 43 24.78 0.24 16.42
CA ALA A 43 23.97 0.92 17.42
C ALA A 43 24.75 1.96 18.26
N LYS A 44 26.05 1.76 18.50
CA LYS A 44 26.90 2.76 19.17
C LYS A 44 27.11 3.99 18.30
N LYS A 45 27.38 3.81 17.01
CA LYS A 45 27.69 4.91 16.08
C LYS A 45 26.45 5.69 15.66
N ILE A 46 25.36 5.00 15.36
CA ILE A 46 24.19 5.58 14.69
C ILE A 46 23.19 6.10 15.70
N ASP A 47 22.78 7.35 15.54
CA ASP A 47 21.86 8.03 16.46
C ASP A 47 20.42 8.00 15.97
N VAL A 48 20.21 8.11 14.65
CA VAL A 48 18.87 8.09 14.02
C VAL A 48 18.90 7.24 12.76
N VAL A 49 17.90 6.38 12.59
CA VAL A 49 17.61 5.70 11.32
C VAL A 49 16.36 6.34 10.73
N THR A 50 16.46 6.88 9.52
CA THR A 50 15.33 7.45 8.79
C THR A 50 14.83 6.47 7.73
N THR A 51 13.54 6.55 7.42
CA THR A 51 12.96 5.79 6.32
C THR A 51 11.88 6.62 5.65
N GLY A 52 11.78 6.54 4.33
CA GLY A 52 10.63 7.01 3.58
C GLY A 52 9.69 5.84 3.36
N THR A 53 8.42 5.99 3.73
CA THR A 53 7.41 4.97 3.44
C THR A 53 6.34 5.57 2.55
N PHE A 54 5.94 4.83 1.52
CA PHE A 54 4.76 5.14 0.72
C PHE A 54 3.69 4.11 1.07
N ALA A 55 2.55 4.57 1.57
CA ALA A 55 1.41 3.72 1.87
C ALA A 55 0.21 4.17 1.05
N PRO A 56 -0.64 3.24 0.57
CA PRO A 56 -1.93 3.60 0.00
C PRO A 56 -2.76 4.35 1.05
N MET A 57 -3.20 5.56 0.72
CA MET A 57 -4.03 6.35 1.62
C MET A 57 -5.48 5.84 1.55
N CYS A 58 -6.21 5.94 2.66
CA CYS A 58 -7.63 5.64 2.72
C CYS A 58 -8.41 6.39 1.63
N SER A 59 -9.23 5.69 0.84
CA SER A 59 -9.93 6.21 -0.34
C SER A 59 -9.10 6.47 -1.60
N SER A 60 -7.84 6.05 -1.65
CA SER A 60 -7.13 5.97 -2.93
C SER A 60 -7.73 4.90 -3.84
N GLY A 61 -7.82 5.21 -5.14
CA GLY A 61 -8.24 4.28 -6.17
C GLY A 61 -8.07 4.87 -7.56
N ALA A 62 -8.54 4.16 -8.58
CA ALA A 62 -8.48 4.60 -9.97
C ALA A 62 -9.79 4.35 -10.70
N PHE A 63 -10.29 5.35 -11.41
CA PHE A 63 -11.29 5.15 -12.45
C PHE A 63 -10.58 4.69 -13.73
N ILE A 64 -11.01 3.57 -14.29
CA ILE A 64 -10.38 2.96 -15.46
C ILE A 64 -11.46 2.68 -16.50
N ASN A 65 -11.25 3.18 -17.71
CA ASN A 65 -11.97 2.72 -18.89
C ASN A 65 -11.15 1.59 -19.51
N ILE A 66 -11.70 0.37 -19.50
CA ILE A 66 -10.95 -0.78 -20.02
C ILE A 66 -10.99 -0.85 -21.54
N GLY A 67 -11.82 -0.04 -22.22
CA GLY A 67 -12.00 -0.06 -23.66
C GLY A 67 -12.97 -1.14 -24.15
N GLN A 68 -13.74 -0.78 -25.18
CA GLN A 68 -14.77 -1.62 -25.79
C GLN A 68 -14.19 -2.85 -26.51
N SER A 69 -15.07 -3.84 -26.74
CA SER A 69 -14.81 -4.98 -27.61
C SER A 69 -15.65 -4.91 -28.88
N LYS A 70 -15.35 -5.78 -29.86
CA LYS A 70 -16.25 -6.07 -30.97
C LYS A 70 -16.59 -7.57 -30.92
N PRO A 71 -17.86 -7.95 -30.70
CA PRO A 71 -19.03 -7.08 -30.49
C PRO A 71 -18.99 -6.28 -29.17
N LEU A 72 -19.81 -5.23 -29.06
CA LEU A 72 -19.82 -4.29 -27.92
C LEU A 72 -20.18 -4.99 -26.60
N VAL A 73 -19.65 -4.48 -25.49
CA VAL A 73 -19.86 -5.01 -24.14
C VAL A 73 -20.26 -3.92 -23.14
N ARG A 74 -21.13 -4.30 -22.19
CA ARG A 74 -21.42 -3.51 -20.98
C ARG A 74 -21.14 -4.34 -19.74
N THR A 75 -20.06 -4.06 -19.02
CA THR A 75 -19.59 -4.88 -17.90
C THR A 75 -20.40 -4.65 -16.63
N THR A 76 -20.80 -5.74 -15.97
CA THR A 76 -21.42 -5.74 -14.64
C THR A 76 -20.51 -6.27 -13.54
N LYS A 77 -19.45 -6.99 -13.90
CA LYS A 77 -18.36 -7.36 -13.01
C LYS A 77 -17.04 -7.28 -13.77
N THR A 78 -16.01 -6.72 -13.15
CA THR A 78 -14.69 -6.55 -13.76
C THR A 78 -13.64 -6.91 -12.72
N TRP A 79 -12.57 -7.58 -13.16
CA TRP A 79 -11.40 -7.87 -12.36
C TRP A 79 -10.15 -7.49 -13.15
N ILE A 80 -9.13 -7.03 -12.42
CA ILE A 80 -7.80 -6.72 -12.96
C ILE A 80 -6.80 -7.49 -12.10
N ASN A 81 -6.06 -8.45 -12.68
CA ASN A 81 -5.20 -9.41 -11.98
C ASN A 81 -5.91 -10.06 -10.78
N ASN A 82 -7.13 -10.55 -11.01
CA ASN A 82 -8.02 -11.12 -9.97
C ASN A 82 -8.40 -10.19 -8.80
N VAL A 83 -8.10 -8.89 -8.90
CA VAL A 83 -8.60 -7.87 -7.99
C VAL A 83 -9.89 -7.30 -8.55
N GLN A 84 -10.98 -7.36 -7.79
CA GLN A 84 -12.27 -6.86 -8.25
C GLN A 84 -12.24 -5.34 -8.45
N ALA A 85 -12.74 -4.86 -9.59
CA ALA A 85 -12.99 -3.45 -9.83
C ALA A 85 -14.50 -3.22 -9.89
N TYR A 86 -14.99 -2.24 -9.14
CA TYR A 86 -16.40 -1.91 -9.10
C TYR A 86 -16.89 -1.50 -10.48
N SER A 87 -17.78 -2.30 -11.04
CA SER A 87 -18.45 -2.02 -12.32
C SER A 87 -19.73 -1.21 -12.08
N GLY A 88 -20.43 -0.82 -13.16
CA GLY A 88 -21.65 -0.02 -13.03
C GLY A 88 -21.41 1.49 -12.98
N VAL A 89 -20.19 1.94 -13.31
CA VAL A 89 -19.89 3.35 -13.55
C VAL A 89 -20.44 3.78 -14.91
N ALA A 90 -20.16 2.99 -15.97
CA ALA A 90 -20.73 3.16 -17.30
C ALA A 90 -20.69 1.82 -18.07
N ALA A 91 -20.46 1.85 -19.39
CA ALA A 91 -20.43 0.62 -20.20
C ALA A 91 -19.20 -0.25 -19.90
N VAL A 92 -18.01 0.33 -19.91
CA VAL A 92 -16.72 -0.39 -19.71
C VAL A 92 -15.82 0.36 -18.73
N ASP A 93 -16.43 1.16 -17.86
CA ASP A 93 -15.76 1.96 -16.85
C ASP A 93 -15.90 1.26 -15.51
N CYS A 94 -14.80 1.19 -14.77
CA CYS A 94 -14.76 0.60 -13.45
C CYS A 94 -13.94 1.46 -12.47
N TYR A 95 -14.19 1.27 -11.18
CA TYR A 95 -13.42 1.88 -10.09
C TYR A 95 -12.64 0.80 -9.33
N LEU A 96 -11.32 0.90 -9.34
CA LEU A 96 -10.42 0.00 -8.61
C LEU A 96 -9.97 0.69 -7.31
N GLY A 97 -10.42 0.18 -6.16
CA GLY A 97 -9.97 0.66 -4.86
C GLY A 97 -8.57 0.15 -4.52
N ALA A 98 -7.68 1.00 -4.01
CA ALA A 98 -6.30 0.60 -3.69
C ALA A 98 -6.22 -0.44 -2.56
N THR A 99 -7.23 -0.52 -1.70
CA THR A 99 -7.31 -1.49 -0.60
C THR A 99 -8.07 -2.76 -0.96
N GLN A 100 -8.57 -2.87 -2.21
CA GLN A 100 -9.30 -4.06 -2.62
C GLN A 100 -8.33 -5.26 -2.66
N THR A 101 -8.73 -6.37 -2.05
CA THR A 101 -7.92 -7.59 -2.04
C THR A 101 -8.15 -8.40 -3.31
N CYS A 102 -7.18 -9.27 -3.62
CA CYS A 102 -7.37 -10.32 -4.60
C CYS A 102 -8.53 -11.25 -4.18
N GLU A 103 -9.26 -11.82 -5.14
CA GLU A 103 -10.41 -12.69 -4.88
C GLU A 103 -10.03 -13.94 -4.06
N ASP A 104 -8.81 -14.47 -4.27
CA ASP A 104 -8.30 -15.66 -3.58
C ASP A 104 -7.39 -15.34 -2.37
N ASP A 105 -7.36 -14.08 -1.93
CA ASP A 105 -6.52 -13.67 -0.80
C ASP A 105 -6.91 -14.46 0.48
N PRO A 106 -5.94 -15.02 1.22
CA PRO A 106 -6.22 -15.78 2.44
C PRO A 106 -6.82 -14.91 3.54
N LEU A 107 -6.70 -13.57 3.44
CA LEU A 107 -7.12 -12.59 4.44
C LEU A 107 -6.66 -13.06 5.83
N ASN A 108 -7.46 -12.84 6.85
CA ASN A 108 -7.18 -13.28 8.21
C ASN A 108 -7.64 -14.73 8.51
N LYS A 109 -7.74 -15.62 7.51
CA LYS A 109 -8.06 -17.05 7.76
C LYS A 109 -7.04 -17.70 8.71
N ARG A 110 -5.77 -17.33 8.61
CA ARG A 110 -4.74 -17.58 9.63
C ARG A 110 -4.20 -16.22 10.06
N HIS A 111 -4.47 -15.82 11.30
CA HIS A 111 -4.15 -14.49 11.77
C HIS A 111 -2.76 -14.42 12.44
N PRO A 112 -1.90 -13.43 12.11
CA PRO A 112 -2.14 -12.36 11.12
C PRO A 112 -2.02 -12.85 9.67
N GLY A 113 -2.93 -12.41 8.81
CA GLY A 113 -2.97 -12.78 7.39
C GLY A 113 -1.87 -12.13 6.54
N GLU A 114 -1.52 -12.78 5.44
CA GLU A 114 -0.67 -12.20 4.39
C GLU A 114 -1.54 -11.52 3.33
N PHE A 115 -1.15 -10.32 2.92
CA PHE A 115 -1.86 -9.50 1.91
C PHE A 115 -0.91 -9.18 0.75
N ASN A 116 -0.56 -10.22 -0.02
CA ASN A 116 0.55 -10.17 -0.98
C ASN A 116 0.23 -9.39 -2.27
N TYR A 117 -1.05 -9.28 -2.64
CA TYR A 117 -1.46 -8.58 -3.86
C TYR A 117 -2.88 -8.01 -3.75
N GLY A 118 -3.11 -6.85 -4.39
CA GLY A 118 -4.37 -6.11 -4.26
C GLY A 118 -4.41 -4.87 -5.16
N GLY A 119 -5.42 -4.02 -4.99
CA GLY A 119 -5.67 -2.89 -5.90
C GLY A 119 -4.52 -1.89 -5.99
N GLY A 120 -3.83 -1.61 -4.88
CA GLY A 120 -2.64 -0.76 -4.88
C GLY A 120 -1.50 -1.35 -5.72
N HIS A 121 -1.33 -2.68 -5.69
CA HIS A 121 -0.35 -3.37 -6.51
C HIS A 121 -0.71 -3.34 -7.99
N VAL A 122 -1.99 -3.51 -8.35
CA VAL A 122 -2.46 -3.35 -9.73
C VAL A 122 -2.21 -1.93 -10.25
N ILE A 123 -2.50 -0.89 -9.45
CA ILE A 123 -2.23 0.50 -9.81
C ILE A 123 -0.72 0.70 -10.02
N GLN A 124 0.12 0.15 -9.13
CA GLN A 124 1.57 0.22 -9.25
C GLN A 124 2.08 -0.48 -10.50
N ASP A 125 1.56 -1.66 -10.84
CA ASP A 125 1.94 -2.41 -12.04
C ASP A 125 1.57 -1.64 -13.32
N LEU A 126 0.37 -1.06 -13.38
CA LEU A 126 -0.06 -0.20 -14.48
C LEU A 126 0.87 1.01 -14.67
N VAL A 127 1.19 1.73 -13.60
CA VAL A 127 2.09 2.89 -13.62
C VAL A 127 3.51 2.49 -14.03
N ALA A 128 3.97 1.31 -13.62
CA ALA A 128 5.25 0.73 -14.02
C ALA A 128 5.27 0.25 -15.48
N GLY A 129 4.16 0.35 -16.22
CA GLY A 129 4.04 -0.08 -17.61
C GLY A 129 3.96 -1.59 -17.80
N LYS A 130 3.70 -2.36 -16.73
CA LYS A 130 3.50 -3.81 -16.82
C LYS A 130 2.14 -4.13 -17.43
N GLN A 131 2.03 -5.33 -18.00
CA GLN A 131 0.75 -5.86 -18.44
C GLN A 131 -0.08 -6.35 -17.25
N VAL A 132 -1.38 -6.09 -17.31
CA VAL A 132 -2.37 -6.61 -16.37
C VAL A 132 -3.43 -7.40 -17.14
N HIS A 133 -3.93 -8.45 -16.51
CA HIS A 133 -5.00 -9.30 -17.01
C HIS A 133 -6.35 -8.74 -16.58
N ILE A 134 -7.18 -8.38 -17.55
CA ILE A 134 -8.54 -7.89 -17.33
C ILE A 134 -9.50 -8.98 -17.74
N ARG A 135 -10.42 -9.34 -16.84
CA ARG A 135 -11.61 -10.13 -17.16
C ARG A 135 -12.86 -9.38 -16.75
N ALA A 136 -13.92 -9.44 -17.55
CA ALA A 136 -15.19 -8.85 -17.17
C ALA A 136 -16.38 -9.62 -17.74
N GLN A 137 -17.49 -9.56 -17.02
CA GLN A 137 -18.73 -10.26 -17.33
C GLN A 137 -19.87 -9.27 -17.58
N SER A 138 -20.84 -9.67 -18.38
CA SER A 138 -22.05 -8.94 -18.71
C SER A 138 -23.25 -9.89 -18.84
N TYR A 139 -24.46 -9.38 -18.57
CA TYR A 139 -25.70 -10.11 -18.87
C TYR A 139 -26.04 -10.08 -20.37
N GLY A 140 -25.41 -9.19 -21.13
CA GLY A 140 -25.69 -8.97 -22.55
C GLY A 140 -27.02 -8.26 -22.81
N THR A 141 -27.04 -7.42 -23.83
CA THR A 141 -28.24 -6.77 -24.37
C THR A 141 -28.17 -6.74 -25.90
N ASP A 142 -29.24 -6.35 -26.58
CA ASP A 142 -29.22 -6.21 -28.04
C ASP A 142 -28.16 -5.21 -28.52
N CYS A 143 -27.92 -4.13 -27.76
CA CYS A 143 -26.90 -3.12 -28.05
C CYS A 143 -25.49 -3.48 -27.53
N TYR A 144 -25.39 -4.40 -26.57
CA TYR A 144 -24.12 -4.88 -26.00
C TYR A 144 -24.17 -6.42 -25.90
N PRO A 145 -24.09 -7.13 -27.03
CA PRO A 145 -24.38 -8.57 -27.05
C PRO A 145 -23.23 -9.40 -26.48
N ASN A 146 -22.03 -8.84 -26.35
CA ASN A 146 -20.92 -9.55 -25.77
C ASN A 146 -21.11 -9.72 -24.25
N ARG A 147 -20.96 -10.96 -23.77
CA ARG A 147 -21.17 -11.34 -22.36
C ARG A 147 -19.89 -11.46 -21.56
N GLU A 148 -18.75 -11.53 -22.22
CA GLU A 148 -17.46 -11.71 -21.55
C GLU A 148 -16.34 -11.03 -22.34
N ILE A 149 -15.40 -10.45 -21.61
CA ILE A 149 -14.15 -9.97 -22.18
C ILE A 149 -12.98 -10.45 -21.34
N GLU A 150 -11.90 -10.79 -22.01
CA GLU A 150 -10.63 -11.16 -21.40
C GLU A 150 -9.50 -10.57 -22.25
N LYS A 151 -8.56 -9.86 -21.62
CA LYS A 151 -7.42 -9.25 -22.32
C LYS A 151 -6.24 -8.97 -21.40
N LEU A 152 -5.04 -8.98 -21.99
CA LEU A 152 -3.83 -8.46 -21.38
C LEU A 152 -3.58 -7.06 -21.94
N VAL A 153 -3.45 -6.07 -21.06
CA VAL A 153 -3.23 -4.68 -21.46
C VAL A 153 -2.23 -3.98 -20.56
N THR A 154 -1.53 -3.01 -21.13
CA THR A 154 -0.75 -2.01 -20.39
C THR A 154 -1.55 -0.73 -20.19
N LEU A 155 -1.07 0.16 -19.32
CA LEU A 155 -1.69 1.48 -19.10
C LEU A 155 -1.82 2.30 -20.39
N LYS A 156 -0.89 2.16 -21.35
CA LYS A 156 -0.90 2.90 -22.63
C LYS A 156 -2.02 2.45 -23.58
N GLU A 157 -2.52 1.24 -23.41
CA GLU A 157 -3.58 0.64 -24.24
C GLU A 157 -4.98 0.91 -23.68
N LEU A 158 -5.07 1.37 -22.43
CA LEU A 158 -6.32 1.77 -21.81
C LEU A 158 -6.77 3.13 -22.36
N PRO A 159 -8.02 3.27 -22.84
CA PRO A 159 -8.51 4.56 -23.35
C PRO A 159 -8.47 5.68 -22.31
N ASN A 160 -8.70 5.37 -21.03
CA ASN A 160 -8.62 6.33 -19.95
C ASN A 160 -8.29 5.65 -18.62
N ALA A 161 -7.48 6.31 -17.81
CA ALA A 161 -7.22 5.93 -16.43
C ALA A 161 -6.96 7.20 -15.60
N MET A 162 -7.72 7.37 -14.52
CA MET A 162 -7.62 8.53 -13.65
C MET A 162 -7.46 8.08 -12.20
N LEU A 163 -6.32 8.43 -11.59
CA LEU A 163 -6.12 8.24 -10.17
C LEU A 163 -7.06 9.19 -9.39
N CYS A 164 -7.80 8.64 -8.44
CA CYS A 164 -8.77 9.37 -7.63
C CYS A 164 -8.42 9.24 -6.15
N ASN A 165 -8.30 10.38 -5.48
CA ASN A 165 -7.89 10.47 -4.09
C ASN A 165 -8.72 11.53 -3.34
N PRO A 166 -10.01 11.30 -3.08
CA PRO A 166 -10.93 12.30 -2.53
C PRO A 166 -10.60 12.73 -1.10
N ARG A 167 -9.73 11.99 -0.38
CA ARG A 167 -9.38 12.23 1.01
C ARG A 167 -7.89 12.59 1.23
N ASN A 168 -7.10 12.85 0.19
CA ASN A 168 -5.66 13.16 0.35
C ASN A 168 -5.35 14.54 0.95
N ALA A 169 -6.35 15.38 1.19
CA ALA A 169 -6.17 16.72 1.74
C ALA A 169 -6.18 16.78 3.28
N TYR A 170 -5.65 15.77 3.97
CA TYR A 170 -5.48 15.81 5.43
C TYR A 170 -4.08 16.29 5.81
N GLN A 171 -3.98 17.52 6.34
CA GLN A 171 -2.70 18.03 6.85
C GLN A 171 -2.21 17.24 8.07
N ASN A 172 -3.12 16.69 8.88
CA ASN A 172 -2.81 15.86 10.03
C ASN A 172 -3.77 14.68 10.08
N TYR A 173 -3.25 13.49 10.38
CA TYR A 173 -4.03 12.27 10.56
C TYR A 173 -3.85 11.73 11.97
N ASN A 174 -4.69 10.75 12.34
CA ASN A 174 -4.61 10.13 13.66
C ASN A 174 -3.30 9.36 13.83
N CYS A 175 -2.75 9.43 15.05
CA CYS A 175 -1.66 8.59 15.51
C CYS A 175 -2.22 7.46 16.38
N ALA A 176 -1.87 6.22 16.07
CA ALA A 176 -2.32 5.04 16.79
C ALA A 176 -1.18 4.48 17.66
N ILE A 177 -1.50 4.26 18.94
CA ILE A 177 -0.64 3.60 19.92
C ILE A 177 -1.43 2.49 20.63
N ASN A 178 -0.72 1.54 21.23
CA ASN A 178 -1.34 0.43 21.93
C ASN A 178 -0.91 0.37 23.40
N LYS A 179 -1.80 0.78 24.30
CA LYS A 179 -1.58 0.73 25.76
C LYS A 179 -1.82 -0.65 26.39
N SER A 180 -2.32 -1.62 25.64
CA SER A 180 -2.57 -2.97 26.18
C SER A 180 -1.29 -3.79 26.30
N ASP A 181 -1.41 -4.93 26.96
CA ASP A 181 -0.36 -5.93 27.20
C ASP A 181 -0.21 -6.95 26.05
N LYS A 182 -0.96 -6.77 24.95
CA LYS A 182 -0.89 -7.65 23.77
C LYS A 182 -0.67 -6.84 22.51
N THR A 183 0.09 -7.39 21.56
CA THR A 183 0.24 -6.83 20.21
C THR A 183 -1.12 -6.78 19.49
N LYS A 184 -1.43 -5.64 18.86
CA LYS A 184 -2.62 -5.46 18.03
C LYS A 184 -2.22 -5.37 16.56
N TYR A 185 -2.95 -6.09 15.71
CA TYR A 185 -2.80 -6.04 14.26
C TYR A 185 -3.94 -5.20 13.71
N THR A 186 -3.61 -4.06 13.09
CA THR A 186 -4.58 -3.07 12.64
C THR A 186 -4.38 -2.73 11.18
N TYR A 187 -5.34 -2.05 10.56
CA TYR A 187 -5.18 -1.54 9.20
C TYR A 187 -4.04 -0.51 9.07
N MET A 188 -3.62 0.12 10.17
CA MET A 188 -2.47 1.03 10.22
C MET A 188 -1.14 0.28 10.47
N GLY A 189 -1.14 -1.05 10.43
CA GLY A 189 -0.02 -1.91 10.77
C GLY A 189 -0.04 -2.42 12.22
N THR A 190 1.05 -3.06 12.60
CA THR A 190 1.20 -3.71 13.92
C THR A 190 1.49 -2.67 15.01
N LEU A 191 0.70 -2.69 16.09
CA LEU A 191 0.90 -1.88 17.29
C LEU A 191 1.34 -2.77 18.46
N LYS A 192 2.60 -2.64 18.85
CA LYS A 192 3.25 -3.34 19.95
C LYS A 192 2.65 -2.93 21.30
N GLN A 193 2.63 -3.88 22.22
CA GLN A 193 2.17 -3.68 23.60
C GLN A 193 2.90 -2.53 24.32
N GLY A 194 2.26 -1.94 25.33
CA GLY A 194 2.89 -0.94 26.21
C GLY A 194 3.40 0.31 25.50
N MET A 195 2.75 0.73 24.41
CA MET A 195 3.15 1.86 23.56
C MET A 195 4.53 1.68 22.92
N GLY A 196 4.92 0.44 22.62
CA GLY A 196 6.22 0.11 22.03
C GLY A 196 6.46 0.66 20.61
N ASN A 197 5.42 1.15 19.95
CA ASN A 197 5.50 1.98 18.73
C ASN A 197 4.25 2.85 18.58
N ALA A 198 4.36 3.82 17.68
CA ALA A 198 3.28 4.66 17.21
C ALA A 198 3.21 4.57 15.68
N ASN A 199 2.02 4.30 15.13
CA ASN A 199 1.79 4.34 13.68
C ASN A 199 0.97 5.59 13.37
N TYR A 200 1.45 6.39 12.44
CA TYR A 200 0.80 7.60 11.96
C TYR A 200 0.99 7.70 10.46
N SER A 201 0.12 8.46 9.78
CA SER A 201 0.23 8.70 8.34
C SER A 201 -0.17 10.15 8.08
N SER A 202 0.77 11.06 7.92
CA SER A 202 0.42 12.41 7.46
C SER A 202 0.28 12.43 5.94
N ALA A 203 -0.45 13.41 5.38
CA ALA A 203 -0.15 13.81 4.01
C ALA A 203 1.31 14.29 3.99
N GLY A 204 2.07 13.82 3.02
CA GLY A 204 3.42 14.34 2.72
C GLY A 204 3.34 15.79 2.29
#